data_AF-A0A9W8YCU3-F1
#
_entry.id   AF-A0A9W8YCU3-F1
#
_cell.length_a   1.000
_cell.length_b   1.000
_cell.length_c   1.000
_cell.angle_alpha   90.00
_cell.angle_beta   90.00
_cell.angle_gamma   90.00
#
_symmetry.space_group_name_H-M   'P 1'
#
loop_
_entity.id
_entity.type
_entity.pdbx_description
1 polymer ?
#
loop_
_entity_poly.entity_id
_entity_poly.type
_entity_poly.pdbx_seq_one_letter_code
_entity_poly.pdbx_strand_id
1 'polypeptide(L)'
;MSPPDRVPGEVQVKKGSDIHAPDGPQTDGMLRMPAIVDASDQLCGTVMIAKPRTSSAVHHHGEEDTLVYAAKGHGAIVSGPNGEKRQELVPGDFALIPAYAEHQEVNDSDEDVVWIITRGGRNPIVHNLEGWSKSHEILPEQGAF
;
A
#
# COMPACT_ATOMS: atom_id res chain seq x y z
N MET A 1 -12.48 -33.69 -11.70
CA MET A 1 -11.07 -33.35 -11.99
C MET A 1 -10.35 -33.27 -10.67
N SER A 2 -9.26 -34.01 -10.48
CA SER A 2 -8.40 -33.81 -9.30
C SER A 2 -7.82 -32.40 -9.35
N PRO A 3 -7.67 -31.70 -8.20
CA PRO A 3 -6.92 -30.46 -8.19
C PRO A 3 -5.52 -30.72 -8.79
N PRO A 4 -4.97 -29.81 -9.59
CA PRO A 4 -3.63 -29.99 -10.15
C PRO A 4 -2.66 -30.28 -9.00
N ASP A 5 -1.76 -31.24 -9.20
CA ASP A 5 -0.69 -31.56 -8.25
C ASP A 5 0.07 -30.28 -7.93
N ARG A 6 -0.22 -29.67 -6.77
CA ARG A 6 0.50 -28.48 -6.31
C ARG A 6 1.85 -28.97 -5.84
N VAL A 7 2.88 -28.73 -6.64
CA VAL A 7 4.27 -28.81 -6.18
C VAL A 7 4.38 -27.92 -4.94
N PRO A 8 4.82 -28.45 -3.78
CA PRO A 8 4.99 -27.65 -2.59
C PRO A 8 5.94 -26.47 -2.86
N GLY A 9 5.52 -25.26 -2.49
CA GLY A 9 6.39 -24.09 -2.56
C GLY A 9 7.47 -24.11 -1.48
N GLU A 10 8.53 -23.32 -1.68
CA GLU A 10 9.61 -23.15 -0.71
C GLU A 10 9.41 -21.89 0.14
N VAL A 11 9.81 -21.95 1.41
CA VAL A 11 9.80 -20.78 2.30
C VAL A 11 10.92 -19.83 1.88
N GLN A 12 10.57 -18.58 1.59
CA GLN A 12 11.52 -17.52 1.22
C GLN A 12 11.67 -16.51 2.36
N VAL A 13 12.90 -16.02 2.56
CA VAL A 13 13.21 -15.00 3.58
C VAL A 13 14.07 -13.91 2.96
N LYS A 14 13.56 -12.68 2.97
CA LYS A 14 14.36 -11.46 2.75
C LYS A 14 14.83 -10.96 4.11
N LYS A 15 16.14 -10.85 4.34
CA LYS A 15 16.66 -10.29 5.60
C LYS A 15 16.37 -8.80 5.62
N GLY A 16 16.04 -8.27 6.80
CA GLY A 16 15.79 -6.84 6.97
C GLY A 16 16.98 -5.96 6.55
N SER A 17 18.20 -6.50 6.69
CA SER A 17 19.44 -5.87 6.22
C SER A 17 19.53 -5.71 4.71
N ASP A 18 18.69 -6.41 3.94
CA ASP A 18 18.71 -6.44 2.47
C ASP A 18 17.49 -5.72 1.88
N ILE A 19 16.69 -5.06 2.72
CA ILE A 19 15.52 -4.27 2.34
C ILE A 19 15.96 -2.82 2.23
N HIS A 20 16.03 -2.32 1.00
CA HIS A 20 16.50 -0.97 0.68
C HIS A 20 15.56 -0.33 -0.34
N ALA A 21 15.60 1.00 -0.41
CA ALA A 21 14.91 1.72 -1.47
C ALA A 21 15.52 1.31 -2.82
N PRO A 22 14.70 1.03 -3.85
CA PRO A 22 15.20 0.75 -5.18
C PRO A 22 15.82 2.00 -5.79
N ASP A 23 16.72 1.80 -6.74
CA ASP A 23 17.23 2.89 -7.57
C ASP A 23 16.10 3.44 -8.46
N GLY A 24 16.04 4.76 -8.62
CA GLY A 24 15.08 5.44 -9.50
C GLY A 24 14.14 6.40 -8.78
N PRO A 25 13.21 7.01 -9.53
CA PRO A 25 12.31 8.02 -8.98
C PRO A 25 11.40 7.44 -7.91
N GLN A 26 11.33 8.12 -6.77
CA GLN A 26 10.34 7.95 -5.71
C GLN A 26 9.72 9.32 -5.44
N THR A 27 8.50 9.34 -4.87
CA THR A 27 8.01 10.59 -4.27
C THR A 27 9.00 11.02 -3.20
N ASP A 28 9.43 12.28 -3.23
CA ASP A 28 10.46 12.77 -2.31
C ASP A 28 10.05 12.53 -0.85
N GLY A 29 10.97 11.95 -0.08
CA GLY A 29 10.73 11.55 1.30
C GLY A 29 9.77 10.37 1.54
N MET A 30 9.22 9.74 0.49
CA MET A 30 8.42 8.51 0.60
C MET A 30 9.19 7.32 0.03
N LEU A 31 9.94 6.63 0.89
CA LEU A 31 10.76 5.49 0.51
C LEU A 31 9.93 4.20 0.52
N ARG A 32 9.81 3.53 -0.63
CA ARG A 32 9.11 2.25 -0.77
C ARG A 32 10.12 1.15 -1.04
N MET A 33 10.40 0.33 -0.05
CA MET A 33 11.47 -0.67 -0.06
C MET A 33 10.87 -2.07 -0.20
N PRO A 34 11.00 -2.74 -1.36
CA PRO A 34 10.39 -4.04 -1.59
C PRO A 34 10.99 -5.10 -0.66
N ALA A 35 10.12 -5.79 0.09
CA ALA A 35 10.52 -6.88 0.98
C ALA A 35 10.34 -8.24 0.28
N ILE A 36 9.11 -8.56 -0.12
CA ILE A 36 8.76 -9.76 -0.89
C ILE A 36 7.91 -9.31 -2.08
N VAL A 37 8.49 -9.29 -3.28
CA VAL A 37 7.81 -8.97 -4.55
C VAL A 37 8.23 -10.02 -5.57
N ASP A 38 7.39 -10.29 -6.57
CA ASP A 38 7.65 -11.30 -7.61
C ASP A 38 7.85 -12.74 -7.08
N ALA A 39 7.32 -13.05 -5.89
CA ALA A 39 7.52 -14.34 -5.21
C ALA A 39 6.23 -15.17 -5.03
N SER A 40 5.06 -14.53 -5.09
CA SER A 40 3.75 -15.15 -4.88
C SER A 40 2.72 -14.46 -5.75
N ASP A 41 1.76 -15.19 -6.32
CA ASP A 41 0.66 -14.57 -7.09
C ASP A 41 -0.46 -14.03 -6.18
N GLN A 42 -0.39 -14.30 -4.88
CA GLN A 42 -1.44 -13.93 -3.91
C GLN A 42 -1.08 -12.69 -3.10
N LEU A 43 0.20 -12.46 -2.84
CA LEU A 43 0.62 -11.34 -1.99
C LEU A 43 2.04 -10.87 -2.28
N CYS A 44 2.25 -9.59 -2.01
CA CYS A 44 3.56 -8.96 -1.95
C CYS A 44 3.65 -8.04 -0.73
N GLY A 45 4.88 -7.75 -0.30
CA GLY A 45 5.19 -7.00 0.90
C GLY A 45 6.23 -5.90 0.65
N THR A 46 5.99 -4.72 1.20
CA THR A 46 6.85 -3.54 1.09
C THR A 46 7.02 -2.90 2.48
N VAL A 47 8.23 -2.44 2.79
CA VAL A 47 8.47 -1.54 3.92
C VAL A 47 8.43 -0.12 3.39
N MET A 48 7.51 0.70 3.89
CA MET A 48 7.44 2.11 3.55
C MET A 48 8.00 2.96 4.70
N ILE A 49 8.84 3.93 4.36
CA ILE A 49 9.28 4.99 5.27
C ILE A 49 8.81 6.33 4.72
N ALA A 50 7.95 7.01 5.47
CA ALA A 50 7.60 8.40 5.22
C ALA A 50 8.46 9.30 6.10
N LYS A 51 9.26 10.17 5.47
CA LYS A 51 10.10 11.15 6.16
C LYS A 51 9.26 12.25 6.82
N PRO A 52 9.81 13.01 7.78
CA PRO A 52 9.09 14.09 8.44
C PRO A 52 8.45 15.05 7.45
N ARG A 53 7.22 15.48 7.73
CA ARG A 53 6.49 16.49 6.95
C ARG A 53 6.35 16.11 5.47
N THR A 54 6.03 14.85 5.18
CA THR A 54 5.83 14.35 3.82
C THR A 54 4.44 13.78 3.62
N SER A 55 3.96 13.88 2.38
CA SER A 55 2.75 13.20 1.93
C SER A 55 2.98 12.60 0.56
N SER A 56 2.33 11.47 0.27
CA SER A 56 2.34 10.87 -1.06
C SER A 56 1.55 11.73 -2.06
N ALA A 57 1.58 11.39 -3.34
CA ALA A 57 0.52 11.82 -4.25
C ALA A 57 -0.81 11.10 -3.92
N VAL A 58 -1.93 11.64 -4.40
CA VAL A 58 -3.20 10.91 -4.41
C VAL A 58 -3.09 9.78 -5.42
N HIS A 59 -3.45 8.57 -5.02
CA HIS A 59 -3.33 7.38 -5.86
C HIS A 59 -4.26 6.26 -5.42
N HIS A 60 -4.35 5.20 -6.22
CA HIS A 60 -5.00 3.93 -5.85
C HIS A 60 -4.15 2.72 -6.29
N HIS A 61 -4.49 1.53 -5.78
CA HIS A 61 -3.74 0.28 -6.02
C HIS A 61 -4.41 -0.65 -7.02
N GLY A 62 -5.23 -0.10 -7.92
CA GLY A 62 -5.99 -0.89 -8.88
C GLY A 62 -6.87 -1.92 -8.16
N GLU A 63 -6.77 -3.18 -8.58
CA GLU A 63 -7.53 -4.31 -8.01
C GLU A 63 -6.95 -4.87 -6.69
N GLU A 64 -5.83 -4.35 -6.21
CA GLU A 64 -5.19 -4.87 -4.99
C GLU A 64 -5.80 -4.26 -3.72
N ASP A 65 -6.33 -5.10 -2.84
CA ASP A 65 -6.51 -4.72 -1.44
C ASP A 65 -5.14 -4.54 -0.78
N THR A 66 -5.04 -3.52 0.09
CA THR A 66 -3.81 -3.19 0.80
C THR A 66 -4.02 -3.19 2.30
N LEU A 67 -3.24 -4.02 3.00
CA LEU A 67 -3.12 -4.00 4.45
C LEU A 67 -1.88 -3.21 4.86
N VAL A 68 -2.07 -2.25 5.77
CA VAL A 68 -1.00 -1.47 6.38
C VAL A 68 -0.90 -1.87 7.84
N TYR A 69 0.31 -2.20 8.29
CA TYR A 69 0.66 -2.30 9.71
C TYR A 69 1.59 -1.16 10.10
N ALA A 70 1.18 -0.36 11.09
CA ALA A 70 1.98 0.75 11.58
C ALA A 70 3.05 0.25 12.55
N ALA A 71 4.31 0.23 12.11
CA ALA A 71 5.42 -0.30 12.90
C ALA A 71 6.10 0.76 13.78
N LYS A 72 6.20 2.01 13.30
CA LYS A 72 6.84 3.13 14.01
C LYS A 72 6.22 4.46 13.58
N GLY A 73 6.20 5.43 14.50
CA GLY A 73 5.81 6.82 14.22
C GLY A 73 4.30 7.02 14.23
N HIS A 74 3.87 8.24 13.95
CA HIS A 74 2.46 8.64 13.90
C HIS A 74 2.20 9.26 12.53
N GLY A 75 1.30 8.65 11.76
CA GLY A 75 0.91 9.14 10.44
C GLY A 75 -0.57 8.92 10.20
N ALA A 76 -1.04 9.24 9.00
CA ALA A 76 -2.44 9.09 8.65
C ALA A 76 -2.63 8.62 7.21
N ILE A 77 -3.76 7.94 6.98
CA ILE A 77 -4.30 7.71 5.64
C ILE A 77 -5.42 8.72 5.43
N VAL A 78 -5.27 9.57 4.42
CA VAL A 78 -6.32 10.47 3.94
C VAL A 78 -7.05 9.79 2.79
N SER A 79 -8.37 9.88 2.72
CA SER A 79 -9.21 9.22 1.72
C SER A 79 -10.57 9.91 1.54
N GLY A 80 -11.39 9.36 0.65
CA GLY A 80 -12.74 9.84 0.38
C GLY A 80 -12.78 10.99 -0.65
N PRO A 81 -14.00 11.44 -1.02
CA PRO A 81 -14.15 12.54 -1.98
C PRO A 81 -13.37 13.76 -1.52
N ASN A 82 -12.51 14.30 -2.40
CA ASN A 82 -11.63 15.43 -2.08
C ASN A 82 -10.72 15.27 -0.85
N GLY A 83 -10.45 14.04 -0.39
CA GLY A 83 -9.59 13.78 0.77
C GLY A 83 -10.18 14.21 2.12
N GLU A 84 -11.51 14.20 2.24
CA GLU A 84 -12.21 14.70 3.44
C GLU A 84 -12.10 13.78 4.67
N LYS A 85 -11.75 12.50 4.48
CA LYS A 85 -11.61 11.52 5.57
C LYS A 85 -10.14 11.36 5.92
N ARG A 86 -9.83 11.39 7.21
CA ARG A 86 -8.48 11.19 7.72
C ARG A 86 -8.48 10.23 8.90
N GLN A 87 -7.67 9.18 8.76
CA GLN A 87 -7.57 8.06 9.68
C GLN A 87 -6.14 8.01 10.19
N GLU A 88 -5.96 8.34 11.47
CA GLU A 88 -4.66 8.27 12.13
C GLU A 88 -4.24 6.81 12.33
N LEU A 89 -2.93 6.59 12.28
CA LEU A 89 -2.27 5.32 12.54
C LEU A 89 -1.11 5.54 13.51
N VAL A 90 -1.14 4.80 14.61
CA VAL A 90 -0.05 4.75 15.61
C VAL A 90 0.55 3.34 15.68
N PRO A 91 1.72 3.16 16.31
CA PRO A 91 2.38 1.86 16.31
C PRO A 91 1.50 0.75 16.90
N GLY A 92 1.32 -0.33 16.14
CA GLY A 92 0.45 -1.46 16.48
C GLY A 92 -0.87 -1.49 15.71
N ASP A 93 -1.27 -0.39 15.07
CA ASP A 93 -2.51 -0.32 14.31
C ASP A 93 -2.42 -1.05 12.97
N PHE A 94 -3.58 -1.52 12.52
CA PHE A 94 -3.81 -2.01 11.17
C PHE A 94 -4.81 -1.14 10.43
N ALA A 95 -4.58 -0.90 9.15
CA ALA A 95 -5.56 -0.32 8.24
C ALA A 95 -5.73 -1.20 7.00
N LEU A 96 -6.97 -1.28 6.51
CA LEU A 96 -7.29 -1.80 5.19
C LEU A 96 -7.58 -0.61 4.27
N ILE A 97 -6.90 -0.57 3.14
CA ILE A 97 -7.23 0.27 1.99
C ILE A 97 -7.79 -0.68 0.91
N PRO A 98 -9.10 -0.66 0.65
CA PRO A 98 -9.70 -1.52 -0.37
C PRO A 98 -9.20 -1.21 -1.79
N ALA A 99 -9.33 -2.18 -2.68
CA ALA A 99 -9.12 -1.99 -4.11
C ALA A 99 -9.81 -0.71 -4.63
N TYR A 100 -9.12 0.01 -5.51
CA TYR A 100 -9.52 1.29 -6.11
C TYR A 100 -9.76 2.46 -5.16
N ALA A 101 -9.59 2.30 -3.84
CA ALA A 101 -9.73 3.41 -2.91
C ALA A 101 -8.63 4.45 -3.16
N GLU A 102 -9.03 5.64 -3.58
CA GLU A 102 -8.13 6.79 -3.64
C GLU A 102 -7.69 7.17 -2.24
N HIS A 103 -6.40 7.33 -2.05
CA HIS A 103 -5.83 7.69 -0.76
C HIS A 103 -4.49 8.41 -0.89
N GLN A 104 -4.05 8.93 0.26
CA GLN A 104 -2.75 9.54 0.46
C GLN A 104 -2.18 9.05 1.79
N GLU A 105 -0.92 8.64 1.81
CA GLU A 105 -0.18 8.44 3.04
C GLU A 105 0.42 9.78 3.49
N VAL A 106 0.23 10.13 4.76
CA VAL A 106 0.64 11.43 5.33
C VAL A 106 1.46 11.21 6.60
N ASN A 107 2.62 11.87 6.65
CA ASN A 107 3.42 12.03 7.85
C ASN A 107 3.54 13.52 8.18
N ASP A 108 2.62 14.01 9.02
CA ASP A 108 2.65 15.38 9.53
C ASP A 108 3.63 15.57 10.68
N SER A 109 4.31 14.50 11.15
CA SER A 109 5.20 14.56 12.31
C SER A 109 6.62 15.00 11.96
N ASP A 110 7.44 15.21 13.00
CA ASP A 110 8.86 15.53 12.88
C ASP A 110 9.77 14.29 12.90
N GLU A 111 9.18 13.09 12.94
CA GLU A 111 9.89 11.82 13.01
C GLU A 111 9.56 10.93 11.79
N ASP A 112 10.43 9.97 11.49
CA ASP A 112 10.13 8.96 10.47
C ASP A 112 8.94 8.09 10.90
N VAL A 113 8.00 7.88 9.97
CA VAL A 113 6.93 6.88 10.06
C VAL A 113 7.34 5.66 9.26
N VAL A 114 7.16 4.47 9.84
CA VAL A 114 7.48 3.18 9.19
C VAL A 114 6.26 2.29 9.17
N TRP A 115 5.83 1.92 7.97
CA TRP A 115 4.68 1.06 7.73
C TRP A 115 5.09 -0.20 6.97
N ILE A 116 4.49 -1.33 7.34
CA ILE A 116 4.60 -2.59 6.61
C ILE A 116 3.34 -2.73 5.76
N ILE A 117 3.51 -2.71 4.45
CA ILE A 117 2.43 -2.75 3.47
C ILE A 117 2.40 -4.15 2.87
N THR A 118 1.24 -4.79 2.93
CA THR A 118 0.98 -6.07 2.24
C THR A 118 -0.14 -5.85 1.23
N ARG A 119 0.04 -6.30 -0.01
CA ARG A 119 -0.97 -6.16 -1.06
C ARG A 119 -1.37 -7.49 -1.64
N GLY A 120 -2.61 -7.60 -2.09
CA GLY A 120 -3.13 -8.76 -2.80
C GLY A 120 -2.67 -8.76 -4.25
N GLY A 121 -1.56 -9.44 -4.54
CA GLY A 121 -1.00 -9.49 -5.89
C GLY A 121 0.51 -9.77 -5.89
N ARG A 122 1.03 -10.06 -7.08
CA ARG A 122 2.45 -10.45 -7.26
C ARG A 122 3.43 -9.31 -7.11
N ASN A 123 3.03 -8.13 -7.59
CA ASN A 123 3.85 -6.94 -7.62
C ASN A 123 2.97 -5.73 -7.29
N PRO A 124 3.46 -4.77 -6.51
CA PRO A 124 2.66 -3.63 -6.08
C PRO A 124 2.16 -2.81 -7.27
N ILE A 125 0.86 -2.55 -7.31
CA ILE A 125 0.22 -1.67 -8.28
C ILE A 125 0.07 -0.26 -7.69
N VAL A 126 0.43 0.77 -8.46
CA VAL A 126 0.22 2.18 -8.08
C VAL A 126 -0.22 2.95 -9.32
N HIS A 127 -1.40 3.57 -9.22
CA HIS A 127 -1.91 4.50 -10.21
C HIS A 127 -1.96 5.90 -9.59
N ASN A 128 -1.00 6.75 -9.95
CA ASN A 128 -0.97 8.14 -9.50
C ASN A 128 -2.07 8.94 -10.19
N LEU A 129 -2.71 9.83 -9.43
CA LEU A 129 -3.79 10.70 -9.90
C LEU A 129 -3.35 12.18 -9.86
N GLU A 130 -3.94 13.00 -10.71
CA GLU A 130 -3.71 14.46 -10.71
C GLU A 130 -4.41 15.16 -9.52
N GLY A 131 -5.28 14.44 -8.80
CA GLY A 131 -6.01 14.91 -7.63
C GLY A 131 -7.10 13.92 -7.23
N TRP A 132 -7.88 14.29 -6.22
CA TRP A 132 -9.03 13.51 -5.77
C TRP A 132 -10.16 13.52 -6.80
N SER A 133 -10.83 12.38 -6.99
CA SER A 133 -12.10 12.36 -7.69
C SER A 133 -13.16 13.15 -6.92
N LYS A 134 -13.98 13.87 -7.68
CA LYS A 134 -15.00 14.78 -7.13
C LYS A 134 -16.29 14.07 -6.70
N SER A 135 -16.44 12.78 -7.01
CA SER A 135 -17.61 11.98 -6.68
C SER A 135 -17.31 10.48 -6.77
N HIS A 136 -17.84 9.70 -5.83
CA HIS A 136 -18.03 8.27 -6.06
C HIS A 136 -19.16 8.11 -7.10
N GLU A 137 -18.83 8.20 -8.40
CA GLU A 137 -19.69 7.51 -9.36
C GLU A 137 -19.46 6.02 -9.12
N ILE A 138 -20.32 5.42 -8.28
CA ILE A 138 -20.49 3.98 -8.27
C ILE A 138 -20.96 3.64 -9.68
N LEU A 139 -20.04 3.14 -10.51
CA LEU A 139 -20.43 2.44 -11.72
C LEU A 139 -21.37 1.32 -11.25
N PRO A 140 -22.62 1.25 -11.76
CA PRO A 140 -23.54 0.20 -11.34
C PRO A 140 -22.88 -1.15 -11.61
N GLU A 141 -22.93 -2.06 -10.63
CA GLU A 141 -22.54 -3.45 -10.79
C GLU A 141 -23.11 -3.97 -12.12
N GLN A 142 -22.24 -4.18 -13.11
CA GLN A 142 -22.59 -4.99 -14.27
C GLN A 142 -22.33 -6.44 -13.89
N GLY A 143 -23.40 -7.13 -13.50
CA GLY A 143 -23.47 -8.58 -13.38
C GLY A 143 -24.28 -9.00 -12.14
N ALA A 144 -25.12 -10.03 -12.16
CA ALA A 144 -25.38 -11.02 -13.19
C ALA A 144 -26.68 -11.77 -12.79
N PHE A 145 -27.43 -12.23 -13.80
CA PHE A 145 -28.11 -13.51 -13.73
C PHE A 145 -27.21 -14.54 -14.41
#